data_AF-X6GEP8-F1
#
_entry.id   AF-X6GEP8-F1
#
_cell.length_a   1.000
_cell.length_b   1.000
_cell.length_c   1.000
_cell.angle_alpha   90.00
_cell.angle_beta   90.00
_cell.angle_gamma   90.00
#
_symmetry.space_group_name_H-M   'P 1'
#
loop_
_entity.id
_entity.type
_entity.pdbx_description
1 polymer ?
#
loop_
_entity_poly.entity_id
_entity_poly.type
_entity_poly.pdbx_seq_one_letter_code
_entity_poly.pdbx_strand_id
1 'polypeptide(L)'
;MTAHSIGIASTPASRHSVALSVTHGFHAGAQLSLVEPLYTVGSSTESEIVLRDAGIAPVHARLRSKGSQIEIEAVGGDVTLATGEIIREGQGRRCKLPLSMSIGDAHIRLVNPERPPNRWSVSNRPLLVAGSVLFAVFAVSVAANGFSFAEPDIGKKSSAQVDKPITLAFAGEAGQSVLDDPSPTQAPSAAVAERQLKLRLEQSGISTLTVQQSPGRLVVSGMIANDKNAAWTETQSWFDQAFGAHISLASNVMIGNAEQAPRLRLQAIWYGERPYVIATDGARYHEGAFTNDGWTVKRIGETELLLTKGGATVALKYP
;
A
#
# COMPACT_ATOMS: atom_id res chain seq x y z
N MET A 1 -35.79 -3.11 -37.05
CA MET A 1 -34.61 -3.45 -36.21
C MET A 1 -33.39 -2.78 -36.82
N THR A 2 -32.98 -1.64 -36.29
CA THR A 2 -31.67 -1.04 -36.57
C THR A 2 -31.36 -0.08 -35.43
N ALA A 3 -30.22 -0.33 -34.80
CA ALA A 3 -29.72 0.33 -33.61
C ALA A 3 -29.01 1.65 -33.96
N HIS A 4 -29.14 2.65 -33.09
CA HIS A 4 -28.10 3.64 -32.93
C HIS A 4 -27.79 3.80 -31.44
N SER A 5 -26.66 3.20 -31.08
CA SER A 5 -26.02 3.29 -29.77
C SER A 5 -25.67 4.75 -29.46
N ILE A 6 -26.11 5.19 -28.28
CA ILE A 6 -25.67 6.44 -27.66
C ILE A 6 -24.22 6.24 -27.23
N GLY A 7 -23.30 6.90 -27.93
CA GLY A 7 -21.91 7.02 -27.52
C GLY A 7 -21.82 7.88 -26.26
N ILE A 8 -21.50 7.24 -25.15
CA ILE A 8 -21.26 7.90 -23.86
C ILE A 8 -19.98 8.72 -24.04
N ALA A 9 -20.11 10.05 -23.98
CA ALA A 9 -18.99 10.96 -23.96
C ALA A 9 -18.11 10.63 -22.76
N SER A 10 -16.92 10.09 -23.03
CA SER A 10 -15.88 9.89 -22.03
C SER A 10 -15.41 11.27 -21.59
N THR A 11 -15.77 11.67 -20.37
CA THR A 11 -15.28 12.89 -19.72
C THR A 11 -13.75 12.82 -19.68
N PRO A 12 -13.00 13.82 -20.18
CA PRO A 12 -11.54 13.77 -20.09
C PRO A 12 -11.15 13.83 -18.61
N ALA A 13 -10.55 12.75 -18.11
CA ALA A 13 -9.83 12.78 -16.84
C ALA A 13 -8.86 13.97 -16.90
N SER A 14 -8.93 14.86 -15.91
CA SER A 14 -8.00 15.98 -15.76
C SER A 14 -6.56 15.45 -15.83
N ARG A 15 -5.86 15.72 -16.92
CA ARG A 15 -4.45 15.37 -17.05
C ARG A 15 -3.66 16.27 -16.12
N HIS A 16 -3.23 15.75 -14.98
CA HIS A 16 -2.34 16.47 -14.09
C HIS A 16 -1.00 16.68 -14.81
N SER A 17 -0.79 17.88 -15.32
CA SER A 17 0.48 18.27 -15.93
C SER A 17 1.45 18.73 -14.86
N VAL A 18 2.75 18.46 -15.03
CA VAL A 18 3.81 19.07 -14.22
C VAL A 18 4.57 20.03 -15.12
N ALA A 19 4.72 21.29 -14.72
CA ALA A 19 5.55 22.23 -15.45
C ALA A 19 7.00 22.11 -14.99
N LEU A 20 7.87 21.78 -15.94
CA LEU A 20 9.32 21.76 -15.80
C LEU A 20 9.90 23.05 -16.37
N SER A 21 10.78 23.70 -15.62
CA SER A 21 11.59 24.82 -16.12
C SER A 21 13.06 24.61 -15.78
N VAL A 22 13.94 24.87 -16.74
CA VAL A 22 15.38 24.88 -16.52
C VAL A 22 15.78 26.28 -16.08
N THR A 23 16.22 26.41 -14.83
CA THR A 23 16.54 27.69 -14.19
C THR A 23 18.01 28.07 -14.27
N HIS A 24 18.90 27.10 -14.50
CA HIS A 24 20.34 27.31 -14.67
C HIS A 24 20.91 26.23 -15.60
N GLY A 25 22.05 26.52 -16.22
CA GLY A 25 22.70 25.67 -17.22
C GLY A 25 22.59 26.22 -18.65
N PHE A 26 23.14 25.47 -19.60
CA PHE A 26 23.10 25.73 -21.04
C PHE A 26 21.67 25.89 -21.57
N HIS A 27 20.72 25.15 -21.00
CA HIS A 27 19.30 25.20 -21.39
C HIS A 27 18.46 26.16 -20.53
N ALA A 28 19.09 27.09 -19.79
CA ALA A 28 18.38 28.02 -18.92
C ALA A 28 17.30 28.82 -19.69
N GLY A 29 16.11 28.89 -19.11
CA GLY A 29 14.92 29.50 -19.71
C GLY A 29 14.00 28.53 -20.44
N ALA A 30 14.43 27.30 -20.71
CA ALA A 30 13.57 26.27 -21.30
C ALA A 30 12.41 25.90 -20.35
N GLN A 31 11.23 25.71 -20.92
CA GLN A 31 10.01 25.33 -20.19
C GLN A 31 9.29 24.22 -20.94
N LEU A 32 8.81 23.21 -20.21
CA LEU A 32 8.12 22.05 -20.76
C LEU A 32 6.96 21.64 -19.85
N SER A 33 5.81 21.33 -20.44
CA SER A 33 4.71 20.68 -19.74
C SER A 33 4.82 19.17 -19.85
N LEU A 34 5.05 18.51 -18.72
CA LEU A 34 5.09 17.06 -18.60
C LEU A 34 3.65 16.54 -18.51
N VAL A 35 3.12 16.07 -19.65
CA VAL A 35 1.73 15.56 -19.77
C VAL A 35 1.69 14.04 -19.61
N GLU A 36 2.74 13.37 -20.06
CA GLU A 36 2.87 11.92 -19.93
C GLU A 36 3.29 11.51 -18.50
N PRO A 37 2.99 10.28 -18.08
CA PRO A 37 3.26 9.84 -16.71
C PRO A 37 4.75 9.65 -16.44
N LEU A 38 5.58 9.45 -17.46
CA LEU A 38 7.01 9.15 -17.35
C LEU A 38 7.79 9.98 -18.35
N TYR A 39 8.91 10.55 -17.91
CA TYR A 39 9.90 11.22 -18.74
C TYR A 39 11.31 10.77 -18.38
N THR A 40 12.17 10.63 -19.39
CA THR A 40 13.61 10.42 -19.27
C THR A 40 14.36 11.73 -19.50
N VAL A 41 15.31 12.05 -18.62
CA VAL A 41 16.18 13.24 -18.70
C VAL A 41 17.61 12.78 -18.89
N GLY A 42 18.31 13.28 -19.90
CA GLY A 42 19.70 12.90 -20.15
C GLY A 42 20.32 13.64 -21.33
N SER A 43 21.58 13.34 -21.62
CA SER A 43 22.32 13.96 -22.73
C SER A 43 22.17 13.22 -24.07
N SER A 44 21.62 12.00 -24.05
CA SER A 44 21.32 11.24 -25.27
C SER A 44 20.11 11.84 -25.99
N THR A 45 20.13 11.79 -27.32
CA THR A 45 18.95 12.10 -28.16
C THR A 45 17.81 11.10 -28.01
N GLU A 46 18.07 9.96 -27.36
CA GLU A 46 17.05 8.96 -27.02
C GLU A 46 16.28 9.32 -25.72
N SER A 47 16.76 10.30 -24.95
CA SER A 47 16.02 10.83 -23.80
C SER A 47 14.89 11.74 -24.27
N GLU A 48 13.74 11.70 -23.60
CA GLU A 48 12.60 12.56 -23.92
C GLU A 48 12.86 14.03 -23.60
N ILE A 49 13.70 14.29 -22.60
CA ILE A 49 14.22 15.61 -22.25
C ILE A 49 15.73 15.57 -22.41
N VAL A 50 16.21 16.22 -23.47
CA VAL A 50 17.64 16.25 -23.81
C VAL A 50 18.29 17.50 -23.22
N LEU A 51 19.29 17.29 -22.36
CA LEU A 51 20.11 18.35 -21.76
C LEU A 51 21.59 18.08 -22.07
N ARG A 52 22.26 19.05 -22.70
CA ARG A 52 23.69 19.01 -23.09
C ARG A 52 24.64 19.65 -22.08
N ASP A 53 24.15 19.95 -20.89
CA ASP A 53 24.96 20.50 -19.80
C ASP A 53 26.03 19.50 -19.33
N ALA A 54 27.13 20.02 -18.80
CA ALA A 54 28.22 19.17 -18.32
C ALA A 54 27.77 18.34 -17.11
N GLY A 55 28.35 17.15 -16.97
CA GLY A 55 28.00 16.21 -15.91
C GLY A 55 26.67 15.45 -16.12
N ILE A 56 25.99 15.63 -17.25
CA ILE A 56 24.75 14.90 -17.56
C ILE A 56 25.03 13.61 -18.34
N ALA A 57 24.75 12.46 -17.71
CA ALA A 57 24.82 11.14 -18.35
C ALA A 57 23.80 10.95 -19.50
N PRO A 58 24.01 9.98 -20.42
CA PRO A 58 23.11 9.74 -21.56
C PRO A 58 21.64 9.57 -21.18
N VAL A 59 21.38 8.84 -20.09
CA VAL A 59 20.10 8.79 -19.37
C VAL A 59 20.43 9.05 -17.90
N HIS A 60 20.24 10.28 -17.44
CA HIS A 60 20.66 10.71 -16.11
C HIS A 60 19.58 10.42 -15.07
N ALA A 61 18.33 10.80 -15.35
CA ALA A 61 17.23 10.64 -14.41
C ALA A 61 15.92 10.24 -15.10
N ARG A 62 15.01 9.63 -14.35
CA ARG A 62 13.62 9.39 -14.75
C ARG A 62 12.67 10.12 -13.82
N LEU A 63 11.68 10.77 -14.41
CA LEU A 63 10.67 11.55 -13.72
C LEU A 63 9.31 10.92 -13.95
N ARG A 64 8.61 10.54 -12.88
CA ARG A 64 7.26 9.98 -12.96
C ARG A 64 6.26 10.83 -12.20
N SER A 65 5.24 11.35 -12.89
CA SER A 65 4.21 12.18 -12.29
C SER A 65 3.16 11.30 -11.58
N LYS A 66 2.81 11.65 -10.33
CA LYS A 66 1.79 10.95 -9.54
C LYS A 66 0.98 11.95 -8.72
N GLY A 67 -0.06 12.52 -9.33
CA GLY A 67 -0.92 13.52 -8.70
C GLY A 67 -0.14 14.78 -8.28
N SER A 68 -0.01 15.02 -6.97
CA SER A 68 0.73 16.18 -6.42
C SER A 68 2.21 15.91 -6.12
N GLN A 69 2.66 14.68 -6.38
CA GLN A 69 4.04 14.23 -6.15
C GLN A 69 4.69 13.87 -7.49
N ILE A 70 6.01 13.92 -7.49
CA ILE A 70 6.85 13.42 -8.57
C ILE A 70 7.84 12.42 -7.99
N GLU A 71 7.96 11.27 -8.62
CA GLU A 71 9.00 10.31 -8.31
C GLU A 71 10.21 10.59 -9.21
N ILE A 72 11.38 10.70 -8.59
CA ILE A 72 12.64 10.98 -9.25
C ILE A 72 13.54 9.77 -9.04
N GLU A 73 14.04 9.20 -10.12
CA GLU A 73 15.03 8.14 -10.09
C GLU A 73 16.35 8.66 -10.68
N ALA A 74 17.43 8.50 -9.94
CA ALA A 74 18.80 8.74 -10.38
C ALA A 74 19.30 7.48 -11.11
N VAL A 75 19.53 7.58 -12.42
CA VAL A 75 19.86 6.42 -13.28
C VAL A 75 21.33 6.39 -13.65
N GLY A 76 21.84 7.48 -14.22
CA GLY A 76 23.22 7.57 -14.73
C GLY A 76 24.09 8.57 -13.96
N GLY A 77 23.56 9.12 -12.86
CA GLY A 77 24.26 10.07 -12.00
C GLY A 77 23.38 10.52 -10.84
N ASP A 78 24.00 11.12 -9.84
CA ASP A 78 23.34 11.62 -8.64
C ASP A 78 22.43 12.82 -8.96
N VAL A 79 21.24 12.86 -8.36
CA VAL A 79 20.33 14.01 -8.42
C VAL A 79 20.34 14.72 -7.08
N THR A 80 20.72 15.99 -7.06
CA THR A 80 20.76 16.78 -5.83
C THR A 80 19.51 17.65 -5.72
N LEU A 81 18.80 17.57 -4.60
CA LEU A 81 17.63 18.40 -4.35
C LEU A 81 18.04 19.73 -3.74
N ALA A 82 17.23 20.77 -3.93
CA ALA A 82 17.49 22.09 -3.35
C ALA A 82 17.51 22.10 -1.81
N THR A 83 17.00 21.04 -1.16
CA THR A 83 17.11 20.80 0.28
C THR A 83 18.52 20.38 0.73
N GLY A 84 19.42 20.07 -0.21
CA GLY A 84 20.75 19.53 0.02
C GLY A 84 20.80 18.00 0.07
N GLU A 85 19.66 17.33 -0.02
CA GLU A 85 19.59 15.86 -0.06
C GLU A 85 19.99 15.34 -1.44
N ILE A 86 20.73 14.23 -1.48
CA ILE A 86 21.25 13.63 -2.70
C ILE A 86 20.57 12.28 -2.92
N ILE A 87 19.88 12.13 -4.05
CA ILE A 87 19.39 10.84 -4.56
C ILE A 87 20.56 10.22 -5.32
N ARG A 88 21.16 9.17 -4.75
CA ARG A 88 22.33 8.53 -5.35
C ARG A 88 21.96 7.76 -6.61
N GLU A 89 22.88 7.63 -7.55
CA GLU A 89 22.73 6.74 -8.70
C GLU A 89 22.19 5.36 -8.29
N GLY A 90 21.18 4.89 -9.02
CA GLY A 90 20.42 3.68 -8.74
C GLY A 90 19.24 3.90 -7.77
N GLN A 91 19.13 5.03 -7.07
CA GLN A 91 18.05 5.27 -6.11
C GLN A 91 16.87 6.04 -6.71
N GLY A 92 15.69 5.76 -6.17
CA GLY A 92 14.47 6.49 -6.44
C GLY A 92 13.94 7.17 -5.19
N ARG A 93 13.36 8.37 -5.34
CA ARG A 93 12.74 9.12 -4.25
C ARG A 93 11.46 9.81 -4.70
N ARG A 94 10.44 9.74 -3.84
CA ARG A 94 9.20 10.50 -4.04
C ARG A 94 9.32 11.88 -3.42
N CYS A 95 9.04 12.91 -4.20
CA CYS A 95 9.14 14.29 -3.79
C CYS A 95 7.80 15.02 -3.99
N LYS A 96 7.49 15.96 -3.10
CA LYS A 96 6.31 16.83 -3.23
C LYS A 96 6.64 17.99 -4.17
N LEU A 97 5.66 18.41 -4.96
CA LEU A 97 5.74 19.63 -5.76
C LEU A 97 5.27 20.85 -4.91
N PRO A 98 5.85 22.04 -5.11
CA PRO A 98 6.96 22.35 -6.02
C PRO A 98 8.32 21.87 -5.46
N LEU A 99 9.25 21.54 -6.35
CA LEU A 99 10.63 21.25 -5.98
C LEU A 99 11.63 21.84 -6.97
N SER A 100 12.88 21.93 -6.54
CA SER A 100 14.01 22.23 -7.41
C SER A 100 15.11 21.21 -7.17
N MET A 101 15.82 20.85 -8.22
CA MET A 101 16.89 19.84 -8.22
C MET A 101 17.99 20.24 -9.20
N SER A 102 19.19 19.74 -9.01
CA SER A 102 20.28 19.79 -9.98
C SER A 102 20.63 18.39 -10.49
N ILE A 103 20.98 18.37 -11.78
CA ILE A 103 21.37 17.19 -12.55
C ILE A 103 22.57 17.61 -13.39
N GLY A 104 23.77 17.15 -13.04
CA GLY A 104 25.00 17.77 -13.54
C GLY A 104 25.01 19.28 -13.24
N ASP A 105 25.34 20.08 -14.25
CA ASP A 105 25.33 21.54 -14.15
C ASP A 105 23.94 22.18 -14.37
N ALA A 106 22.93 21.41 -14.78
CA ALA A 106 21.59 21.93 -15.00
C ALA A 106 20.80 22.03 -13.69
N HIS A 107 20.11 23.15 -13.46
CA HIS A 107 19.15 23.28 -12.37
C HIS A 107 17.73 23.30 -12.92
N ILE A 108 16.89 22.43 -12.40
CA ILE A 108 15.53 22.19 -12.87
C ILE A 108 14.55 22.48 -11.74
N ARG A 109 13.48 23.19 -12.06
CA ARG A 109 12.33 23.44 -11.18
C ARG A 109 11.10 22.75 -11.73
N LEU A 110 10.41 22.02 -10.85
CA LEU A 110 9.19 21.28 -11.14
C LEU A 110 8.05 21.85 -10.29
N VAL A 111 6.94 22.23 -10.94
CA VAL A 111 5.76 22.78 -10.27
C VAL A 111 4.49 22.11 -10.79
N ASN A 112 3.47 21.98 -9.94
CA ASN A 112 2.14 21.63 -10.40
C ASN A 112 1.39 22.93 -10.75
N PRO A 113 1.06 23.19 -12.04
CA PRO A 113 0.41 24.42 -12.48
C PRO A 113 -1.02 24.56 -11.96
N GLU A 114 -1.69 23.47 -11.55
CA GLU A 114 -3.06 23.51 -11.01
C GLU A 114 -3.13 24.01 -9.56
N ARG A 115 -1.98 24.16 -8.89
CA ARG A 115 -1.93 24.73 -7.54
C ARG A 115 -1.40 26.17 -7.64
N PRO A 116 -2.27 27.21 -7.53
CA PRO A 116 -1.78 28.57 -7.45
C PRO A 116 -0.82 28.69 -6.25
N PRO A 117 0.28 29.46 -6.36
CA PRO A 117 1.16 29.68 -5.22
C PRO A 117 0.32 30.29 -4.10
N ASN A 118 0.31 29.65 -2.94
CA ASN A 118 -0.34 30.16 -1.74
C ASN A 118 0.29 31.53 -1.43
N ARG A 119 -0.43 32.61 -1.77
CA ARG A 119 -0.04 33.99 -1.49
C ARG A 119 -0.24 34.30 0.00
N TRP A 120 0.55 33.66 0.87
CA TRP A 120 0.80 34.16 2.23
C TRP A 120 2.18 33.71 2.70
N SER A 121 3.21 34.31 2.11
CA SER A 121 4.46 34.56 2.82
C SER A 121 4.43 36.01 3.26
N VAL A 122 3.87 36.26 4.44
CA VAL A 122 4.07 37.55 5.12
C VAL A 122 5.42 37.45 5.81
N SER A 123 6.40 38.07 5.19
CA SER A 123 7.72 38.31 5.76
C SER A 123 7.57 39.14 7.03
N ASN A 124 8.02 38.60 8.16
CA ASN A 124 8.20 39.34 9.39
C ASN A 124 9.27 40.41 9.18
N ARG A 125 8.84 41.65 8.96
CA ARG A 125 9.66 42.84 9.24
C ARG A 125 8.92 43.69 10.27
N PRO A 126 9.49 43.92 11.46
CA PRO A 126 8.94 44.88 12.40
C PRO A 126 9.36 46.27 11.92
N LEU A 127 8.40 47.14 11.62
CA LEU A 127 8.68 48.55 11.42
C LEU A 127 7.64 49.38 12.18
N LEU A 128 8.12 49.98 13.27
CA LEU A 128 7.45 51.00 14.08
C LEU A 128 7.28 52.29 13.25
N VAL A 129 6.05 52.76 13.05
CA VAL A 129 5.65 54.19 12.86
C VAL A 129 4.13 54.23 13.13
N ALA A 130 3.64 54.67 14.30
CA ALA A 130 3.29 56.05 14.70
C ALA A 130 2.18 56.73 13.84
N GLY A 131 1.02 57.01 14.48
CA GLY A 131 -0.05 57.93 14.02
C GLY A 131 -0.84 57.43 12.81
N SER A 132 -2.14 57.63 12.64
CA SER A 132 -3.07 58.61 13.19
C SER A 132 -4.51 58.22 12.81
N VAL A 133 -5.43 58.66 13.65
CA VAL A 133 -6.90 58.69 13.59
C VAL A 133 -7.51 58.88 12.18
N LEU A 134 -8.57 58.12 11.87
CA LEU A 134 -9.73 58.65 11.12
C LEU A 134 -11.01 57.84 11.39
N PHE A 135 -12.01 58.58 11.90
CA PHE A 135 -13.40 58.22 12.15
C PHE A 135 -14.22 58.14 10.84
N ALA A 136 -15.25 57.27 10.82
CA ALA A 136 -16.61 57.49 10.28
C ALA A 136 -17.27 56.11 10.09
N VAL A 137 -18.09 55.62 11.03
CA VAL A 137 -19.55 55.81 11.09
C VAL A 137 -20.21 55.71 9.71
N PHE A 138 -20.86 54.58 9.42
CA PHE A 138 -22.07 54.59 8.61
C PHE A 138 -23.12 53.65 9.23
N ALA A 139 -24.29 54.25 9.42
CA ALA A 139 -25.43 53.72 10.13
C ALA A 139 -26.24 52.73 9.29
N VAL A 140 -26.84 51.77 10.01
CA VAL A 140 -28.21 51.28 9.90
C VAL A 140 -28.78 51.05 8.50
N SER A 141 -29.09 49.79 8.20
CA SER A 141 -30.33 49.44 7.51
C SER A 141 -30.89 48.15 8.09
N VAL A 142 -32.05 48.30 8.73
CA VAL A 142 -32.96 47.26 9.20
C VAL A 142 -34.09 47.14 8.18
N ALA A 143 -34.35 45.92 7.71
CA ALA A 143 -35.68 45.39 7.35
C ALA A 143 -35.47 43.90 7.04
N ALA A 144 -35.84 42.95 7.89
CA ALA A 144 -37.19 42.48 8.27
C ALA A 144 -37.69 41.31 7.39
N ASN A 145 -38.35 40.36 8.06
CA ASN A 145 -38.95 39.09 7.62
C ASN A 145 -37.97 37.90 7.61
N GLY A 146 -38.19 36.82 8.35
CA GLY A 146 -39.27 36.45 9.25
C GLY A 146 -39.11 34.95 9.55
N PHE A 147 -38.79 34.60 10.80
CA PHE A 147 -38.81 33.21 11.27
C PHE A 147 -39.59 33.20 12.59
N SER A 148 -40.85 32.79 12.51
CA SER A 148 -41.62 32.40 13.68
C SER A 148 -41.47 30.90 13.89
N PHE A 149 -40.91 30.57 15.04
CA PHE A 149 -41.03 29.29 15.73
C PHE A 149 -42.50 28.90 15.93
N ALA A 150 -42.79 27.59 15.84
CA ALA A 150 -43.55 26.86 16.87
C ALA A 150 -43.59 25.35 16.53
N GLU A 151 -42.80 24.56 17.26
CA GLU A 151 -43.23 23.25 17.79
C GLU A 151 -44.17 23.56 18.98
N PRO A 152 -45.21 22.76 19.32
CA PRO A 152 -44.97 21.44 19.93
C PRO A 152 -46.03 20.35 19.67
N ASP A 153 -45.53 19.11 19.63
CA ASP A 153 -45.85 17.96 20.50
C ASP A 153 -47.30 17.55 20.85
N ILE A 154 -47.41 16.26 21.24
CA ILE A 154 -48.51 15.54 21.91
C ILE A 154 -49.41 14.71 20.98
N GLY A 155 -49.36 13.38 21.10
CA GLY A 155 -50.34 12.57 20.39
C GLY A 155 -50.51 11.06 20.59
N LYS A 156 -49.96 10.43 21.63
CA LYS A 156 -50.47 9.18 22.25
C LYS A 156 -50.45 7.84 21.48
N LYS A 157 -50.29 6.81 22.31
CA LYS A 157 -50.15 5.36 22.08
C LYS A 157 -51.50 4.63 22.00
N SER A 158 -51.36 3.34 21.65
CA SER A 158 -52.22 2.16 21.92
C SER A 158 -53.13 1.78 20.76
N SER A 159 -53.43 0.51 20.43
CA SER A 159 -52.96 -0.85 20.77
C SER A 159 -53.93 -1.82 20.05
N ALA A 160 -53.50 -3.05 19.73
CA ALA A 160 -54.33 -4.27 19.55
C ALA A 160 -55.30 -4.32 18.33
N GLN A 161 -55.64 -5.43 17.67
CA GLN A 161 -55.30 -6.87 17.68
C GLN A 161 -56.11 -7.54 16.53
N VAL A 162 -55.82 -8.82 16.25
CA VAL A 162 -56.69 -9.86 15.63
C VAL A 162 -56.79 -9.83 14.10
N ASP A 163 -56.17 -10.80 13.41
CA ASP A 163 -56.94 -11.97 12.95
C ASP A 163 -56.09 -13.17 12.52
N LYS A 164 -56.51 -14.36 12.98
CA LYS A 164 -56.11 -15.70 12.54
C LYS A 164 -57.38 -16.55 12.61
N PRO A 165 -57.57 -17.47 11.66
CA PRO A 165 -57.92 -18.84 12.03
C PRO A 165 -56.97 -19.83 11.32
N ILE A 166 -56.22 -20.67 12.04
CA ILE A 166 -56.58 -22.02 12.55
C ILE A 166 -56.88 -23.02 11.42
N THR A 167 -56.03 -24.05 11.31
CA THR A 167 -56.40 -25.40 10.87
C THR A 167 -55.68 -26.40 11.78
N LEU A 168 -56.44 -27.38 12.25
CA LEU A 168 -56.14 -28.35 13.31
C LEU A 168 -55.37 -29.58 12.82
N ALA A 169 -54.80 -30.27 13.80
CA ALA A 169 -53.83 -31.37 13.76
C ALA A 169 -54.43 -32.77 13.52
N PHE A 170 -53.59 -33.78 13.29
CA PHE A 170 -53.68 -35.07 14.00
C PHE A 170 -52.31 -35.76 14.14
N ALA A 171 -52.16 -36.46 15.27
CA ALA A 171 -50.96 -37.03 15.87
C ALA A 171 -50.59 -38.44 15.36
N GLY A 172 -49.35 -38.84 15.61
CA GLY A 172 -48.86 -40.23 15.50
C GLY A 172 -47.52 -40.39 16.22
N GLU A 173 -47.40 -41.45 17.01
CA GLU A 173 -46.62 -41.60 18.24
C GLU A 173 -45.14 -42.03 18.12
N ALA A 174 -44.38 -41.62 19.15
CA ALA A 174 -43.28 -42.28 19.86
C ALA A 174 -42.49 -43.47 19.25
N GLY A 175 -41.16 -43.27 19.25
CA GLY A 175 -40.22 -44.20 19.91
C GLY A 175 -39.43 -45.17 19.03
N GLN A 176 -38.10 -45.01 18.98
CA GLN A 176 -37.15 -46.08 19.33
C GLN A 176 -35.68 -45.59 19.24
N SER A 177 -34.97 -45.78 20.35
CA SER A 177 -33.51 -45.77 20.47
C SER A 177 -33.08 -47.17 20.87
N VAL A 178 -32.30 -47.87 20.04
CA VAL A 178 -31.51 -49.10 20.31
C VAL A 178 -30.38 -49.11 19.25
N LEU A 179 -29.15 -48.69 19.58
CA LEU A 179 -27.98 -49.49 20.00
C LEU A 179 -27.41 -50.47 18.92
N ASP A 180 -26.18 -50.14 18.51
CA ASP A 180 -25.02 -50.98 18.14
C ASP A 180 -25.10 -52.01 16.99
N ASP A 181 -24.39 -51.77 15.87
CA ASP A 181 -22.99 -52.21 15.62
C ASP A 181 -22.54 -51.82 14.18
N PRO A 182 -21.28 -52.05 13.76
CA PRO A 182 -20.20 -51.07 13.66
C PRO A 182 -20.09 -50.38 12.29
N SER A 183 -19.47 -49.19 12.33
CA SER A 183 -19.22 -48.32 11.18
C SER A 183 -18.45 -49.01 10.04
N PRO A 184 -18.80 -48.77 8.75
CA PRO A 184 -17.81 -48.91 7.70
C PRO A 184 -16.73 -47.85 7.96
N THR A 185 -15.48 -48.27 7.94
CA THR A 185 -14.28 -47.45 8.09
C THR A 185 -14.42 -46.14 7.30
N GLN A 186 -14.84 -45.07 7.97
CA GLN A 186 -14.87 -43.74 7.37
C GLN A 186 -13.41 -43.32 7.21
N ALA A 187 -13.00 -43.10 5.97
CA ALA A 187 -11.70 -42.48 5.69
C ALA A 187 -11.54 -41.25 6.60
N PRO A 188 -10.38 -41.08 7.27
CA PRO A 188 -10.18 -39.97 8.17
C PRO A 188 -10.46 -38.66 7.41
N SER A 189 -11.47 -37.92 7.86
CA SER A 189 -11.84 -36.67 7.19
C SER A 189 -10.72 -35.64 7.38
N ALA A 190 -10.55 -34.76 6.39
CA ALA A 190 -9.52 -33.72 6.44
C ALA A 190 -9.65 -32.80 7.67
N ALA A 191 -10.87 -32.65 8.22
CA ALA A 191 -11.11 -31.93 9.48
C ALA A 191 -10.59 -32.67 10.73
N VAL A 192 -10.53 -34.01 10.72
CA VAL A 192 -9.89 -34.79 11.81
C VAL A 192 -8.37 -34.66 11.71
N ALA A 193 -7.82 -34.80 10.50
CA ALA A 193 -6.39 -34.65 10.26
C ALA A 193 -5.87 -33.25 10.64
N GLU A 194 -6.60 -32.20 10.31
CA GLU A 194 -6.25 -30.82 10.69
C GLU A 194 -6.21 -30.62 12.20
N ARG A 195 -7.22 -31.11 12.93
CA ARG A 195 -7.27 -30.99 14.40
C ARG A 195 -6.12 -31.71 15.07
N GLN A 196 -5.81 -32.93 14.62
CA GLN A 196 -4.69 -33.70 15.19
C GLN A 196 -3.34 -33.08 14.86
N LEU A 197 -3.18 -32.53 13.65
CA LEU A 197 -1.98 -31.80 13.26
C LEU A 197 -1.77 -30.53 14.11
N LYS A 198 -2.83 -29.74 14.32
CA LYS A 198 -2.79 -28.57 15.22
C LYS A 198 -2.40 -28.94 16.65
N LEU A 199 -3.00 -30.00 17.21
CA LEU A 199 -2.67 -30.46 18.55
C LEU A 199 -1.20 -30.88 18.68
N ARG A 200 -0.66 -31.58 17.68
CA ARG A 200 0.75 -32.02 17.69
C ARG A 200 1.73 -30.87 17.49
N LEU A 201 1.35 -29.86 16.71
CA LEU A 201 2.10 -28.60 16.60
C LEU A 201 2.17 -27.86 17.93
N GLU A 202 1.06 -27.80 18.67
CA GLU A 202 1.06 -27.22 20.02
C GLU A 202 1.92 -28.03 21.00
N GLN A 203 1.83 -29.36 20.97
CA GLN A 203 2.65 -30.25 21.82
C GLN A 203 4.15 -30.17 21.53
N SER A 204 4.53 -29.92 20.28
CA SER A 204 5.94 -29.71 19.88
C SER A 204 6.44 -28.28 20.18
N GLY A 205 5.57 -27.41 20.72
CA GLY A 205 5.86 -26.02 21.00
C GLY A 205 6.01 -25.16 19.75
N ILE A 206 5.35 -25.55 18.66
CA ILE A 206 5.33 -24.86 17.37
C ILE A 206 3.97 -24.18 17.18
N SER A 207 3.81 -22.99 17.74
CA SER A 207 2.57 -22.20 17.67
C SER A 207 2.53 -21.18 16.52
N THR A 208 3.64 -21.01 15.81
CA THR A 208 3.83 -20.02 14.74
C THR A 208 3.35 -20.51 13.36
N LEU A 209 2.94 -21.78 13.26
CA LEU A 209 2.48 -22.38 12.02
C LEU A 209 0.97 -22.28 11.88
N THR A 210 0.53 -21.87 10.70
CA THR A 210 -0.89 -21.86 10.31
C THR A 210 -1.18 -23.09 9.45
N VAL A 211 -2.23 -23.81 9.79
CA VAL A 211 -2.73 -24.96 9.03
C VAL A 211 -4.01 -24.52 8.30
N GLN A 212 -4.05 -24.70 6.98
CA GLN A 212 -5.20 -24.44 6.13
C GLN A 212 -5.65 -25.72 5.44
N GLN A 213 -6.96 -25.97 5.42
CA GLN A 213 -7.56 -27.10 4.73
C GLN A 213 -7.83 -26.75 3.26
N SER A 214 -7.40 -27.63 2.36
CA SER A 214 -7.68 -27.60 0.92
C SER A 214 -8.28 -28.95 0.50
N PRO A 215 -9.05 -29.06 -0.60
CA PRO A 215 -9.58 -30.35 -1.05
C PRO A 215 -8.47 -31.40 -1.23
N GLY A 216 -8.49 -32.46 -0.42
CA GLY A 216 -7.52 -33.56 -0.45
C GLY A 216 -6.11 -33.24 0.10
N ARG A 217 -5.90 -32.04 0.69
CA ARG A 217 -4.58 -31.60 1.15
C ARG A 217 -4.67 -30.68 2.38
N LEU A 218 -3.71 -30.81 3.29
CA LEU A 218 -3.45 -29.79 4.30
C LEU A 218 -2.23 -28.97 3.90
N VAL A 219 -2.35 -27.64 3.98
CA VAL A 219 -1.24 -26.71 3.74
C VAL A 219 -0.80 -26.15 5.09
N VAL A 220 0.46 -26.37 5.45
CA VAL A 220 1.07 -25.78 6.64
C VAL A 220 2.03 -24.70 6.20
N SER A 221 1.82 -23.48 6.68
CA SER A 221 2.63 -22.33 6.33
C SER A 221 3.02 -21.57 7.58
N GLY A 222 4.24 -21.05 7.61
CA GLY A 222 4.72 -20.26 8.72
C GLY A 222 6.21 -20.43 8.92
N MET A 223 6.70 -19.92 10.04
CA MET A 223 8.12 -19.98 10.36
C MET A 223 8.35 -20.67 11.68
N ILE A 224 9.34 -21.55 11.72
CA ILE A 224 9.80 -22.21 12.94
C ILE A 224 11.22 -21.78 13.26
N ALA A 225 11.54 -21.66 14.54
CA ALA A 225 12.90 -21.41 14.98
C ALA A 225 13.81 -22.61 14.65
N ASN A 226 15.12 -22.38 14.53
CA ASN A 226 16.06 -23.42 14.07
C ASN A 226 16.11 -24.64 15.01
N ASP A 227 15.98 -24.39 16.31
CA ASP A 227 15.88 -25.42 17.35
C ASP A 227 14.61 -26.29 17.23
N LYS A 228 13.58 -25.82 16.51
CA LYS A 228 12.32 -26.54 16.28
C LYS A 228 12.28 -27.33 14.97
N ASN A 229 13.33 -27.27 14.15
CA ASN A 229 13.40 -28.01 12.88
C ASN A 229 13.23 -29.53 13.07
N ALA A 230 13.89 -30.11 14.07
CA ALA A 230 13.80 -31.54 14.35
C ALA A 230 12.36 -31.96 14.71
N ALA A 231 11.70 -31.18 15.58
CA ALA A 231 10.32 -31.42 15.99
C ALA A 231 9.32 -31.27 14.84
N TRP A 232 9.56 -30.33 13.93
CA TRP A 232 8.76 -30.18 12.71
C TRP A 232 8.93 -31.37 11.76
N THR A 233 10.17 -31.80 11.51
CA THR A 233 10.47 -32.96 10.67
C THR A 233 9.79 -34.23 11.20
N GLU A 234 9.83 -34.45 12.52
CA GLU A 234 9.14 -35.56 13.18
C GLU A 234 7.61 -35.46 13.03
N THR A 235 7.06 -34.26 13.12
CA THR A 235 5.62 -34.02 12.92
C THR A 235 5.18 -34.30 11.48
N GLN A 236 6.00 -33.94 10.47
CA GLN A 236 5.74 -34.27 9.07
C GLN A 236 5.77 -35.78 8.85
N SER A 237 6.81 -36.47 9.32
CA SER A 237 6.93 -37.92 9.17
C SER A 237 5.76 -38.67 9.81
N TRP A 238 5.33 -38.25 11.00
CA TRP A 238 4.15 -38.81 11.63
C TRP A 238 2.87 -38.56 10.81
N PHE A 239 2.69 -37.35 10.27
CA PHE A 239 1.51 -37.01 9.49
C PHE A 239 1.43 -37.85 8.20
N ASP A 240 2.56 -38.00 7.50
CA ASP A 240 2.65 -38.80 6.29
C ASP A 240 2.33 -40.28 6.58
N GLN A 241 2.76 -40.79 7.75
CA GLN A 241 2.42 -42.16 8.19
C GLN A 241 0.94 -42.33 8.54
N ALA A 242 0.34 -41.35 9.23
CA ALA A 242 -1.03 -41.45 9.74
C ALA A 242 -2.10 -41.12 8.68
N PHE A 243 -1.80 -40.17 7.78
CA PHE A 243 -2.78 -39.59 6.85
C PHE A 243 -2.31 -39.55 5.40
N GLY A 244 -1.02 -39.78 5.12
CA GLY A 244 -0.42 -39.59 3.79
C GLY A 244 -1.01 -40.45 2.67
N ALA A 245 -1.71 -41.54 3.01
CA ALA A 245 -2.44 -42.37 2.04
C ALA A 245 -3.70 -41.68 1.45
N HIS A 246 -4.27 -40.70 2.16
CA HIS A 246 -5.55 -40.07 1.79
C HIS A 246 -5.48 -38.54 1.74
N ILE A 247 -4.51 -37.93 2.45
CA ILE A 247 -4.38 -36.48 2.60
C ILE A 247 -2.90 -36.11 2.50
N SER A 248 -2.55 -35.31 1.50
CA SER A 248 -1.16 -34.82 1.35
C SER A 248 -0.89 -33.60 2.23
N LEU A 249 0.31 -33.53 2.81
CA LEU A 249 0.80 -32.35 3.53
C LEU A 249 1.66 -31.47 2.61
N ALA A 250 1.20 -30.27 2.29
CA ALA A 250 2.03 -29.26 1.64
C ALA A 250 2.71 -28.40 2.71
N SER A 251 4.04 -28.51 2.79
CA SER A 251 4.87 -27.76 3.73
C SER A 251 5.45 -26.52 3.05
N ASN A 252 4.97 -25.35 3.48
CA ASN A 252 5.55 -24.05 3.19
C ASN A 252 6.16 -23.48 4.48
N VAL A 253 6.84 -24.32 5.25
CA VAL A 253 7.45 -23.97 6.52
C VAL A 253 8.89 -23.54 6.31
N MET A 254 9.23 -22.34 6.76
CA MET A 254 10.60 -21.81 6.72
C MET A 254 11.26 -21.94 8.09
N ILE A 255 12.55 -22.27 8.11
CA ILE A 255 13.34 -22.38 9.33
C ILE A 255 14.16 -21.10 9.51
N GLY A 256 14.02 -20.42 10.64
CA GLY A 256 14.81 -19.24 10.95
C GLY A 256 14.35 -18.50 12.21
N ASN A 257 15.23 -17.66 12.75
CA ASN A 257 14.91 -16.84 13.92
C ASN A 257 14.30 -15.50 13.47
N ALA A 258 13.07 -15.23 13.91
CA ALA A 258 12.36 -13.98 13.67
C ALA A 258 12.99 -12.77 14.40
N GLU A 259 13.73 -13.02 15.49
CA GLU A 259 14.43 -11.98 16.26
C GLU A 259 15.69 -11.43 15.57
N GLN A 260 16.24 -12.16 14.58
CA GLN A 260 17.47 -11.75 13.92
C GLN A 260 17.19 -10.62 12.93
N ALA A 261 17.74 -9.43 13.18
CA ALA A 261 17.56 -8.26 12.31
C ALA A 261 17.82 -8.60 10.81
N PRO A 262 16.99 -8.06 9.90
CA PRO A 262 17.16 -8.28 8.47
C PRO A 262 18.52 -7.77 8.00
N ARG A 263 19.21 -8.57 7.21
CA ARG A 263 20.52 -8.22 6.60
C ARG A 263 20.35 -7.53 5.24
N LEU A 264 19.11 -7.31 4.82
CA LEU A 264 18.78 -6.65 3.57
C LEU A 264 19.35 -5.21 3.54
N ARG A 265 20.34 -4.98 2.67
CA ARG A 265 20.84 -3.63 2.37
C ARG A 265 20.20 -3.15 1.08
N LEU A 266 19.45 -2.06 1.19
CA LEU A 266 18.80 -1.41 0.06
C LEU A 266 19.84 -0.68 -0.79
N GLN A 267 19.80 -0.95 -2.10
CA GLN A 267 20.52 -0.17 -3.11
C GLN A 267 19.57 0.81 -3.78
N ALA A 268 18.38 0.35 -4.17
CA ALA A 268 17.40 1.12 -4.93
C ALA A 268 15.97 0.86 -4.47
N ILE A 269 15.09 1.82 -4.72
CA ILE A 269 13.65 1.62 -4.61
C ILE A 269 12.99 2.17 -5.86
N TRP A 270 12.18 1.32 -6.49
CA TRP A 270 11.35 1.64 -7.64
C TRP A 270 9.90 1.74 -7.20
N TYR A 271 9.23 2.87 -7.41
CA TYR A 271 7.84 3.11 -6.96
C TYR A 271 6.80 3.18 -8.08
N GLY A 272 7.08 2.58 -9.24
CA GLY A 272 6.12 2.45 -10.34
C GLY A 272 4.84 1.68 -9.99
N GLU A 273 4.03 1.32 -10.99
CA GLU A 273 2.76 0.58 -10.77
C GLU A 273 2.93 -0.68 -9.91
N ARG A 274 4.08 -1.33 -10.02
CA ARG A 274 4.51 -2.43 -9.16
C ARG A 274 5.80 -2.04 -8.46
N PRO A 275 5.74 -1.52 -7.23
CA PRO A 275 6.96 -1.13 -6.53
C PRO A 275 7.84 -2.34 -6.24
N TYR A 276 9.15 -2.12 -6.26
CA TYR A 276 10.14 -3.11 -5.86
C TYR A 276 11.39 -2.43 -5.32
N VAL A 277 12.14 -3.19 -4.54
CA VAL A 277 13.46 -2.78 -4.05
C VAL A 277 14.54 -3.58 -4.74
N ILE A 278 15.69 -2.96 -4.98
CA ILE A 278 16.90 -3.66 -5.40
C ILE A 278 17.84 -3.67 -4.21
N ALA A 279 18.29 -4.85 -3.80
CA ALA A 279 19.31 -4.99 -2.77
C ALA A 279 20.72 -4.90 -3.36
N THR A 280 21.73 -4.72 -2.51
CA THR A 280 23.14 -4.61 -2.96
C THR A 280 23.68 -5.86 -3.64
N ASP A 281 22.98 -7.00 -3.52
CA ASP A 281 23.27 -8.23 -4.27
C ASP A 281 22.64 -8.25 -5.67
N GLY A 282 21.96 -7.17 -6.08
CA GLY A 282 21.24 -7.03 -7.34
C GLY A 282 19.85 -7.71 -7.35
N ALA A 283 19.46 -8.39 -6.27
CA ALA A 283 18.18 -9.06 -6.19
C ALA A 283 17.04 -8.05 -6.09
N ARG A 284 15.93 -8.34 -6.79
CA ARG A 284 14.73 -7.51 -6.84
C ARG A 284 13.65 -8.12 -5.97
N TYR A 285 13.13 -7.34 -5.03
CA TYR A 285 12.07 -7.77 -4.12
C TYR A 285 10.83 -6.89 -4.26
N HIS A 286 9.72 -7.51 -4.64
CA HIS A 286 8.39 -6.90 -4.62
C HIS A 286 7.73 -7.09 -3.26
N GLU A 287 6.63 -6.38 -2.99
CA GLU A 287 5.76 -6.74 -1.87
C GLU A 287 5.30 -8.20 -2.00
N GLY A 288 5.35 -8.94 -0.89
CA GLY A 288 5.15 -10.38 -0.81
C GLY A 288 6.40 -11.23 -1.11
N ALA A 289 7.48 -10.65 -1.64
CA ALA A 289 8.69 -11.41 -1.96
C ALA A 289 9.46 -11.82 -0.70
N PHE A 290 10.08 -13.00 -0.77
CA PHE A 290 11.01 -13.49 0.25
C PHE A 290 12.42 -13.02 -0.07
N THR A 291 13.11 -12.49 0.94
CA THR A 291 14.53 -12.17 0.92
C THR A 291 15.36 -13.42 1.18
N ASN A 292 16.64 -13.37 0.81
CA ASN A 292 17.59 -14.47 1.02
C ASN A 292 17.76 -14.87 2.50
N ASP A 293 17.50 -13.95 3.43
CA ASP A 293 17.54 -14.17 4.88
C ASP A 293 16.16 -14.54 5.48
N GLY A 294 15.19 -14.86 4.63
CA GLY A 294 13.87 -15.39 5.00
C GLY A 294 12.90 -14.36 5.54
N TRP A 295 13.14 -13.06 5.30
CA TRP A 295 12.17 -12.00 5.57
C TRP A 295 11.24 -11.84 4.38
N THR A 296 9.98 -11.54 4.62
CA THR A 296 9.01 -11.18 3.57
C THR A 296 8.90 -9.67 3.51
N VAL A 297 9.00 -9.09 2.31
CA VAL A 297 8.68 -7.68 2.08
C VAL A 297 7.18 -7.48 2.24
N LYS A 298 6.73 -6.96 3.38
CA LYS A 298 5.31 -6.73 3.66
C LYS A 298 4.80 -5.48 2.94
N ARG A 299 5.60 -4.41 2.94
CA ARG A 299 5.24 -3.11 2.35
C ARG A 299 6.46 -2.30 1.98
N ILE A 300 6.43 -1.67 0.80
CA ILE A 300 7.41 -0.68 0.35
C ILE A 300 6.78 0.71 0.57
N GLY A 301 7.11 1.35 1.71
CA GLY A 301 6.58 2.65 2.12
C GLY A 301 7.21 3.84 1.40
N GLU A 302 7.09 5.06 1.94
CA GLU A 302 7.80 6.25 1.41
C GLU A 302 9.13 6.52 2.11
N THR A 303 9.30 6.04 3.35
CA THR A 303 10.47 6.29 4.21
C THR A 303 10.95 5.03 4.91
N GLU A 304 10.25 3.92 4.73
CA GLU A 304 10.54 2.65 5.37
C GLU A 304 10.09 1.46 4.51
N LEU A 305 10.83 0.38 4.62
CA LEU A 305 10.50 -0.94 4.11
C LEU A 305 10.03 -1.79 5.29
N LEU A 306 8.80 -2.27 5.26
CA LEU A 306 8.30 -3.19 6.27
C LEU A 306 8.64 -4.61 5.86
N LEU A 307 9.42 -5.28 6.71
CA LEU A 307 9.80 -6.67 6.58
C LEU A 307 9.09 -7.46 7.67
N THR A 308 8.58 -8.64 7.33
CA THR A 308 7.95 -9.54 8.29
C THR A 308 8.60 -10.91 8.26
N LYS A 309 8.82 -11.51 9.42
CA LYS A 309 9.41 -12.84 9.56
C LYS A 309 8.83 -13.50 10.81
N GLY A 310 8.16 -14.63 10.65
CA GLY A 310 7.56 -15.37 11.78
C GLY A 310 6.63 -14.53 12.68
N GLY A 311 5.88 -13.59 12.13
CA GLY A 311 4.99 -12.68 12.86
C GLY A 311 5.68 -11.42 13.42
N ALA A 312 7.00 -11.40 13.53
CA ALA A 312 7.76 -10.19 13.85
C ALA A 312 7.78 -9.25 12.64
N THR A 313 7.52 -7.96 12.87
CA THR A 313 7.62 -6.91 11.84
C THR A 313 8.76 -5.97 12.19
N VAL A 314 9.65 -5.72 11.24
CA VAL A 314 10.75 -4.77 11.33
C VAL A 314 10.61 -3.71 10.25
N ALA A 315 10.80 -2.45 10.61
CA ALA A 315 10.84 -1.33 9.68
C ALA A 315 12.30 -0.96 9.37
N LEU A 316 12.71 -1.12 8.13
CA LEU A 316 14.02 -0.67 7.66
C LEU A 316 13.87 0.70 7.01
N LYS A 317 14.35 1.74 7.71
CA LYS A 317 14.27 3.13 7.24
C LYS A 317 15.33 3.41 6.19
N TYR A 318 14.98 4.24 5.22
CA TYR A 318 15.90 4.80 4.24
C TYR A 318 15.74 6.33 4.21
N PRO A 319 16.81 7.06 3.87
CA PRO A 319 16.85 8.52 3.90
C PRO A 319 15.92 9.17 2.87
#